data_AF-A0AAJ1MJL7-F1
#
_entry.id   AF-A0AAJ1MJL7-F1
#
_cell.length_a   1.000
_cell.length_b   1.000
_cell.length_c   1.000
_cell.angle_alpha   90.00
_cell.angle_beta   90.00
_cell.angle_gamma   90.00
#
_symmetry.space_group_name_H-M   'P 1'
#
loop_
_entity.id
_entity.type
_entity.pdbx_description
1 polymer ?
#
loop_
_entity_poly.entity_id
_entity_poly.type
_entity_poly.pdbx_seq_one_letter_code
_entity_poly.pdbx_strand_id
1 'polypeptide(L)'
;MKILNSRTLIRTVLIALSVMLLFSACASLSRAAEDDALEVIYLINEGKVEQLTSMTAETFLLDAEILQGAGTAKLFWSGLAEAGFKLNNPVIIDKNQPSAAEKAVLGNSIEVDTFFTKYVTTDSMYFRIASDSGEIALIIGPDDTGELKITAFGGPF
;
A
#
# COMPACT_ATOMS: atom_id res chain seq x y z
N MET A 1 28.12 -43.13 -17.11
CA MET A 1 27.63 -42.56 -15.84
C MET A 1 28.60 -41.44 -15.44
N LYS A 2 28.30 -40.16 -15.80
CA LYS A 2 29.20 -39.03 -15.53
C LYS A 2 29.07 -38.65 -14.06
N ILE A 3 30.15 -38.81 -13.28
CA ILE A 3 30.23 -38.37 -11.88
C ILE A 3 30.15 -36.84 -11.90
N LEU A 4 29.04 -36.27 -11.44
CA LEU A 4 28.90 -34.82 -11.31
C LEU A 4 29.95 -34.33 -10.30
N ASN A 5 30.78 -33.38 -10.73
CA ASN A 5 31.87 -32.83 -9.93
C ASN A 5 31.27 -32.10 -8.71
N SER A 6 31.61 -32.50 -7.47
CA SER A 6 30.92 -32.03 -6.26
C SER A 6 30.98 -30.50 -6.08
N ARG A 7 32.05 -29.88 -6.61
CA ARG A 7 32.23 -28.42 -6.67
C ARG A 7 31.18 -27.72 -7.54
N THR A 8 30.74 -28.35 -8.63
CA THR A 8 29.69 -27.81 -9.50
C THR A 8 28.32 -27.93 -8.84
N LEU A 9 28.08 -29.03 -8.13
CA LEU A 9 26.83 -29.29 -7.42
C LEU A 9 26.61 -28.32 -6.25
N ILE A 10 27.66 -28.05 -5.45
CA ILE A 10 27.62 -27.06 -4.37
C ILE A 10 27.35 -25.65 -4.89
N ARG A 11 27.98 -25.26 -6.01
CA ARG A 11 27.75 -23.94 -6.64
C ARG A 11 26.31 -23.78 -7.14
N THR A 12 25.76 -24.79 -7.80
CA THR A 12 24.37 -24.74 -8.27
C THR A 12 23.39 -24.67 -7.11
N VAL A 13 23.63 -25.41 -6.02
CA VAL A 13 22.79 -25.36 -4.81
C VAL A 13 22.85 -23.99 -4.15
N LEU A 14 24.03 -23.38 -4.02
CA LEU A 14 24.19 -22.04 -3.46
C LEU A 14 23.45 -20.98 -4.28
N ILE A 15 23.58 -21.01 -5.62
CA ILE A 15 22.88 -20.07 -6.50
C ILE A 15 21.36 -20.26 -6.39
N ALA A 16 20.88 -21.51 -6.41
CA ALA A 16 19.47 -21.81 -6.26
C ALA A 16 18.92 -21.33 -4.91
N LEU A 17 19.68 -21.51 -3.82
CA LEU A 17 19.30 -21.05 -2.49
C LEU A 17 19.26 -19.52 -2.40
N SER A 18 20.26 -18.82 -2.96
CA SER A 18 20.26 -17.35 -3.02
C SER A 18 19.07 -16.80 -3.81
N VAL A 19 18.75 -17.40 -4.95
CA VAL A 19 17.58 -17.02 -5.75
C VAL A 19 16.28 -17.27 -4.98
N MET A 20 16.17 -18.40 -4.27
CA MET A 20 14.99 -18.73 -3.46
C MET A 20 14.79 -17.74 -2.29
N LEU A 21 15.88 -17.29 -1.65
CA LEU A 21 15.82 -16.29 -0.58
C LEU A 21 15.32 -14.91 -1.07
N LEU A 22 15.65 -14.52 -2.30
CA LEU A 22 15.19 -13.25 -2.89
C LEU A 22 13.67 -13.24 -3.13
N PHE A 23 13.09 -14.38 -3.54
CA PHE A 23 11.63 -14.46 -3.77
C PHE A 23 10.81 -14.42 -2.47
N SER A 24 11.34 -14.92 -1.36
CA SER A 24 10.64 -14.89 -0.07
C SER A 24 10.45 -13.47 0.49
N ALA A 25 11.35 -12.53 0.17
CA ALA A 25 11.28 -11.16 0.68
C ALA A 25 10.07 -10.40 0.11
N CYS A 26 9.84 -10.52 -1.20
CA CYS A 26 8.74 -9.83 -1.89
C CYS A 26 7.36 -10.34 -1.44
N ALA A 27 7.22 -11.66 -1.21
CA ALA A 27 5.98 -12.24 -0.69
C ALA A 27 5.66 -11.79 0.75
N SER A 28 6.70 -11.57 1.56
CA SER A 28 6.53 -11.13 2.97
C SER A 28 6.01 -9.70 3.05
N LEU A 29 6.56 -8.80 2.23
CA LEU A 29 6.15 -7.41 2.20
C LEU A 29 4.70 -7.24 1.68
N SER A 30 4.34 -7.94 0.60
CA SER A 30 2.97 -7.91 0.09
C SER A 30 1.95 -8.37 1.12
N ARG A 31 2.33 -9.31 2.00
CA ARG A 31 1.47 -9.78 3.08
C ARG A 31 1.34 -8.76 4.20
N ALA A 32 2.44 -8.14 4.63
CA ALA A 32 2.41 -7.08 5.63
C ALA A 32 1.52 -5.91 5.19
N ALA A 33 1.65 -5.47 3.93
CA ALA A 33 0.80 -4.41 3.39
C ALA A 33 -0.69 -4.80 3.32
N GLU A 34 -1.01 -6.08 3.10
CA GLU A 34 -2.39 -6.55 3.13
C GLU A 34 -2.96 -6.57 4.55
N ASP A 35 -2.17 -7.02 5.53
CA ASP A 35 -2.55 -6.99 6.94
C ASP A 35 -2.80 -5.52 7.39
N ASP A 36 -1.93 -4.59 6.97
CA ASP A 36 -2.12 -3.16 7.23
C ASP A 36 -3.37 -2.59 6.53
N ALA A 37 -3.68 -3.01 5.30
CA ALA A 37 -4.89 -2.58 4.60
C ALA A 37 -6.16 -3.04 5.33
N LEU A 38 -6.15 -4.26 5.87
CA LEU A 38 -7.24 -4.78 6.71
C LEU A 38 -7.35 -4.01 8.03
N GLU A 39 -6.22 -3.65 8.64
CA GLU A 39 -6.21 -2.80 9.83
C GLU A 39 -6.76 -1.40 9.52
N VAL A 40 -6.40 -0.78 8.40
CA VAL A 40 -6.96 0.51 7.97
C VAL A 40 -8.49 0.44 7.83
N ILE A 41 -9.03 -0.62 7.21
CA ILE A 41 -10.48 -0.83 7.10
C ILE A 41 -11.12 -0.89 8.50
N TYR A 42 -10.53 -1.66 9.41
CA TYR A 42 -11.00 -1.75 10.79
C TYR A 42 -10.98 -0.39 11.49
N LEU A 43 -9.88 0.35 11.39
CA LEU A 43 -9.71 1.65 12.02
C LEU A 43 -10.67 2.71 11.45
N ILE A 44 -10.95 2.69 10.15
CA ILE A 44 -11.97 3.55 9.52
C ILE A 44 -13.34 3.25 10.15
N ASN A 45 -13.74 1.98 10.20
CA ASN A 45 -15.04 1.58 10.72
C ASN A 45 -15.24 1.89 12.21
N GLU A 46 -14.15 1.84 12.98
CA GLU A 46 -14.09 2.17 14.40
C GLU A 46 -13.85 3.66 14.70
N GLY A 47 -13.68 4.51 13.66
CA GLY A 47 -13.44 5.94 13.81
C GLY A 47 -12.14 6.28 14.55
N LYS A 48 -11.09 5.46 14.39
CA LYS A 48 -9.82 5.57 15.13
C LYS A 48 -8.86 6.58 14.49
N VAL A 49 -9.21 7.86 14.57
CA VAL A 49 -8.51 8.99 13.93
C VAL A 49 -7.01 9.03 14.23
N GLU A 50 -6.58 8.93 15.49
CA GLU A 50 -5.16 9.07 15.84
C GLU A 50 -4.31 7.94 15.25
N GLN A 51 -4.86 6.73 15.21
CA GLN A 51 -4.17 5.55 14.68
C GLN A 51 -4.05 5.67 13.15
N LEU A 52 -5.14 6.01 12.46
CA LEU A 52 -5.13 6.29 11.02
C LEU A 52 -4.13 7.40 10.66
N THR A 53 -4.11 8.48 11.45
CA THR A 53 -3.16 9.58 11.26
C THR A 53 -1.72 9.10 11.41
N SER A 54 -1.41 8.30 12.42
CA SER A 54 -0.06 7.75 12.65
C SER A 54 0.40 6.77 11.57
N MET A 55 -0.56 6.09 10.95
CA MET A 55 -0.33 5.20 9.81
C MET A 55 -0.27 5.94 8.49
N THR A 56 -0.58 7.25 8.44
CA THR A 56 -0.55 8.02 7.19
C THR A 56 0.83 8.63 6.97
N ALA A 57 1.30 8.59 5.72
CA ALA A 57 2.56 9.22 5.34
C ALA A 57 2.47 10.74 5.52
N GLU A 58 3.60 11.38 5.85
CA GLU A 58 3.64 12.85 6.01
C GLU A 58 3.25 13.59 4.72
N THR A 59 3.62 13.02 3.56
CA THR A 59 3.14 13.45 2.24
C THR A 59 2.21 12.38 1.71
N PHE A 60 0.92 12.72 1.57
CA PHE A 60 -0.17 11.78 1.32
C PHE A 60 -1.03 12.28 0.16
N LEU A 61 -1.41 11.39 -0.76
CA LEU A 61 -2.27 11.73 -1.88
C LEU A 61 -3.74 11.39 -1.57
N LEU A 62 -4.62 12.38 -1.64
CA LEU A 62 -6.06 12.26 -1.45
C LEU A 62 -6.80 12.72 -2.72
N ASP A 63 -7.45 11.82 -3.45
CA ASP A 63 -8.28 12.17 -4.64
C ASP A 63 -7.63 13.20 -5.59
N ALA A 64 -6.37 12.93 -5.96
CA ALA A 64 -5.49 13.79 -6.77
C ALA A 64 -4.90 15.04 -6.08
N GLU A 65 -5.25 15.34 -4.84
CA GLU A 65 -4.66 16.41 -4.04
C GLU A 65 -3.53 15.88 -3.13
N ILE A 66 -2.38 16.55 -3.15
CA ILE A 66 -1.26 16.20 -2.26
C ILE A 66 -1.44 16.95 -0.94
N LEU A 67 -1.73 16.20 0.12
CA LEU A 67 -1.75 16.70 1.48
C LEU A 67 -0.37 16.58 2.11
N GLN A 68 0.05 17.62 2.82
CA GLN A 68 1.32 17.64 3.56
C GLN A 68 1.08 17.86 5.04
N GLY A 69 1.82 17.09 5.85
CA GLY A 69 1.85 17.19 7.30
C GLY A 69 0.76 16.38 8.00
N ALA A 70 1.11 15.84 9.17
CA ALA A 70 0.22 15.02 9.99
C ALA A 70 -1.09 15.73 10.40
N GLY A 71 -1.07 17.07 10.53
CA GLY A 71 -2.27 17.85 10.84
C GLY A 71 -3.35 17.74 9.75
N THR A 72 -2.94 17.71 8.49
CA THR A 72 -3.87 17.63 7.35
C THR A 72 -4.48 16.25 7.22
N ALA A 73 -3.66 15.19 7.39
CA ALA A 73 -4.15 13.82 7.46
C ALA A 73 -5.14 13.63 8.62
N LYS A 74 -4.85 14.20 9.79
CA LYS A 74 -5.77 14.16 10.94
C LYS A 74 -7.11 14.81 10.65
N LEU A 75 -7.11 15.99 10.01
CA LEU A 75 -8.34 16.68 9.64
C LEU A 75 -9.18 15.82 8.68
N PHE A 76 -8.56 15.18 7.71
CA PHE A 76 -9.23 14.25 6.80
C PHE A 76 -9.88 13.08 7.55
N TRP A 77 -9.12 12.37 8.38
CA TRP A 77 -9.65 11.22 9.12
C TRP A 77 -10.71 11.61 10.15
N SER A 78 -10.55 12.76 10.82
CA SER A 78 -11.58 13.35 11.68
C SER A 78 -12.87 13.62 10.90
N GLY A 79 -12.77 14.24 9.72
CA GLY A 79 -13.93 14.53 8.88
C GLY A 79 -14.69 13.27 8.46
N LEU A 80 -13.98 12.21 8.06
CA LEU A 80 -14.61 10.91 7.75
C LEU A 80 -15.31 10.29 8.97
N ALA A 81 -14.65 10.30 10.13
CA ALA A 81 -15.23 9.75 11.36
C ALA A 81 -16.47 10.54 11.82
N GLU A 82 -16.42 11.87 11.78
CA GLU A 82 -17.54 12.76 12.11
C GLU A 82 -18.71 12.60 11.15
N ALA A 83 -18.44 12.37 9.86
CA ALA A 83 -19.46 12.06 8.86
C ALA A 83 -20.08 10.66 9.05
N GLY A 84 -19.53 9.83 9.95
CA GLY A 84 -19.98 8.46 10.17
C GLY A 84 -19.68 7.54 8.99
N PHE A 85 -18.65 7.86 8.18
CA PHE A 85 -18.25 7.04 7.06
C PHE A 85 -17.80 5.65 7.54
N LYS A 86 -18.32 4.61 6.89
CA LYS A 86 -17.98 3.21 7.17
C LYS A 86 -17.91 2.42 5.88
N LEU A 87 -16.96 1.49 5.82
CA LEU A 87 -16.86 0.47 4.79
C LEU A 87 -17.63 -0.77 5.28
N ASN A 88 -18.94 -0.81 5.02
CA ASN A 88 -19.78 -1.95 5.40
C ASN A 88 -19.59 -3.10 4.39
N ASN A 89 -19.48 -4.32 4.91
CA ASN A 89 -19.19 -5.52 4.12
C ASN A 89 -17.97 -5.35 3.17
N PRO A 90 -16.81 -4.89 3.70
CA PRO A 90 -15.68 -4.55 2.87
C PRO A 90 -15.04 -5.81 2.27
N VAL A 91 -14.71 -5.76 0.97
CA VAL A 91 -14.01 -6.82 0.25
C VAL A 91 -12.88 -6.19 -0.56
N ILE A 92 -11.65 -6.69 -0.37
CA ILE A 92 -10.54 -6.35 -1.27
C ILE A 92 -10.81 -7.04 -2.60
N ILE A 93 -11.08 -6.26 -3.63
CA ILE A 93 -11.42 -6.74 -4.98
C ILE A 93 -10.25 -6.73 -5.94
N ASP A 94 -9.23 -5.88 -5.70
CA ASP A 94 -7.95 -5.91 -6.40
C ASP A 94 -6.79 -5.66 -5.44
N LYS A 95 -5.65 -6.32 -5.74
CA LYS A 95 -4.37 -6.12 -5.05
C LYS A 95 -3.22 -6.21 -6.07
N ASN A 96 -2.57 -5.09 -6.35
CA ASN A 96 -1.51 -4.98 -7.35
C ASN A 96 -0.33 -4.14 -6.84
N GLN A 97 0.83 -4.25 -7.49
CA GLN A 97 1.81 -3.17 -7.40
C GLN A 97 1.28 -1.94 -8.16
N PRO A 98 1.40 -0.72 -7.62
CA PRO A 98 0.93 0.48 -8.30
C PRO A 98 1.56 0.64 -9.69
N SER A 99 0.72 0.80 -10.70
CA SER A 99 1.13 1.06 -12.09
C SER A 99 0.45 2.32 -12.64
N ALA A 100 0.59 2.55 -13.94
CA ALA A 100 -0.15 3.62 -14.62
C ALA A 100 -1.68 3.47 -14.50
N ALA A 101 -2.18 2.22 -14.41
CA ALA A 101 -3.61 1.96 -14.25
C ALA A 101 -4.12 2.42 -12.88
N GLU A 102 -3.45 2.00 -11.80
CA GLU A 102 -3.80 2.38 -10.43
C GLU A 102 -3.61 3.88 -10.18
N LYS A 103 -2.58 4.49 -10.78
CA LYS A 103 -2.41 5.94 -10.76
C LYS A 103 -3.62 6.66 -11.36
N ALA A 104 -4.11 6.19 -12.52
CA ALA A 104 -5.23 6.81 -13.20
C ALA A 104 -6.55 6.76 -12.40
N VAL A 105 -6.68 5.81 -11.46
CA VAL A 105 -7.80 5.76 -10.50
C VAL A 105 -7.71 6.92 -9.51
N LEU A 106 -6.50 7.25 -9.04
CA LEU A 106 -6.26 8.33 -8.08
C LEU A 106 -6.16 9.72 -8.73
N GLY A 107 -5.89 9.79 -10.03
CA GLY A 107 -5.92 11.03 -10.81
C GLY A 107 -4.97 11.03 -12.01
N ASN A 108 -5.20 11.94 -12.95
CA ASN A 108 -4.43 12.06 -14.20
C ASN A 108 -3.78 13.45 -14.35
N SER A 109 -3.17 13.97 -13.29
CA SER A 109 -2.47 15.26 -13.30
C SER A 109 -0.95 15.10 -13.24
N ILE A 110 -0.24 16.15 -13.67
CA ILE A 110 1.23 16.23 -13.54
C ILE A 110 1.66 16.15 -12.06
N GLU A 111 0.82 16.65 -11.15
CA GLU A 111 1.07 16.59 -9.71
C GLU A 111 0.98 15.15 -9.19
N VAL A 112 -0.03 14.39 -9.60
CA VAL A 112 -0.15 12.96 -9.31
C VAL A 112 1.02 12.18 -9.91
N ASP A 113 1.43 12.48 -11.14
CA ASP A 113 2.62 11.88 -11.76
C ASP A 113 3.89 12.12 -10.95
N THR A 114 4.07 13.35 -10.49
CA THR A 114 5.22 13.74 -9.65
C THR A 114 5.17 13.04 -8.30
N PHE A 115 3.99 12.94 -7.69
CA PHE A 115 3.79 12.23 -6.44
C PHE A 115 4.16 10.75 -6.58
N PHE A 116 3.63 10.06 -7.58
CA PHE A 116 3.93 8.65 -7.83
C PHE A 116 5.43 8.43 -8.05
N THR A 117 6.07 9.30 -8.81
CA THR A 117 7.51 9.19 -9.08
C THR A 117 8.36 9.33 -7.81
N LYS A 118 7.91 10.15 -6.85
CA LYS A 118 8.70 10.48 -5.65
C LYS A 118 8.39 9.59 -4.45
N TYR A 119 7.14 9.18 -4.28
CA TYR A 119 6.66 8.57 -3.03
C TYR A 119 6.08 7.16 -3.20
N VAL A 120 5.80 6.72 -4.43
CA VAL A 120 5.29 5.36 -4.68
C VAL A 120 6.45 4.52 -5.21
N THR A 121 6.81 3.48 -4.48
CA THR A 121 7.99 2.65 -4.76
C THR A 121 7.58 1.25 -5.24
N THR A 122 8.56 0.43 -5.64
CA THR A 122 8.32 -0.98 -5.98
C THR A 122 7.82 -1.82 -4.81
N ASP A 123 8.01 -1.30 -3.59
CA ASP A 123 7.62 -1.91 -2.33
C ASP A 123 6.22 -1.41 -1.88
N SER A 124 5.64 -0.46 -2.60
CA SER A 124 4.25 -0.04 -2.42
C SER A 124 3.27 -1.08 -2.98
N MET A 125 2.12 -1.21 -2.34
CA MET A 125 1.01 -2.06 -2.74
C MET A 125 -0.26 -1.22 -2.86
N TYR A 126 -1.00 -1.43 -3.95
CA TYR A 126 -2.31 -0.87 -4.20
C TYR A 126 -3.39 -1.88 -3.83
N PHE A 127 -4.46 -1.38 -3.22
CA PHE A 127 -5.66 -2.12 -2.88
C PHE A 127 -6.89 -1.36 -3.39
N ARG A 128 -7.80 -2.08 -4.04
CA ARG A 128 -9.15 -1.59 -4.30
C ARG A 128 -10.12 -2.35 -3.42
N ILE A 129 -10.90 -1.62 -2.63
CA ILE A 129 -11.80 -2.18 -1.62
C ILE A 129 -13.22 -1.77 -1.98
N ALA A 130 -14.06 -2.75 -2.27
CA ALA A 130 -15.49 -2.55 -2.46
C ALA A 130 -16.22 -2.66 -1.13
N SER A 131 -17.27 -1.86 -0.95
CA SER A 131 -18.16 -1.89 0.20
C SER A 131 -19.56 -1.43 -0.21
N ASP A 132 -20.53 -1.54 0.70
CA ASP A 132 -21.88 -1.00 0.45
C ASP A 132 -21.89 0.54 0.29
N SER A 133 -20.82 1.20 0.74
CA SER A 133 -20.65 2.66 0.69
C SER A 133 -19.92 3.14 -0.58
N GLY A 134 -19.58 2.23 -1.49
CA GLY A 134 -18.78 2.51 -2.70
C GLY A 134 -17.41 1.84 -2.66
N GLU A 135 -16.61 2.13 -3.69
CA GLU A 135 -15.25 1.61 -3.81
C GLU A 135 -14.21 2.65 -3.36
N ILE A 136 -13.21 2.22 -2.59
CA ILE A 136 -12.05 3.05 -2.27
C ILE A 136 -10.77 2.46 -2.86
N ALA A 137 -9.81 3.33 -3.13
CA ALA A 137 -8.45 2.99 -3.50
C ALA A 137 -7.51 3.34 -2.35
N LEU A 138 -6.58 2.43 -2.02
CA LEU A 138 -5.57 2.63 -0.98
C LEU A 138 -4.20 2.23 -1.55
N ILE A 139 -3.18 3.05 -1.30
CA ILE A 139 -1.78 2.65 -1.49
C ILE A 139 -1.10 2.63 -0.14
N ILE A 140 -0.50 1.49 0.20
CA ILE A 140 0.37 1.33 1.36
C ILE A 140 1.79 1.12 0.86
N GLY A 141 2.73 1.92 1.36
CA GLY A 141 4.13 1.84 0.97
C GLY A 141 5.08 2.27 2.08
N PRO A 142 6.36 1.90 1.97
CA PRO A 142 7.36 2.29 2.96
C PRO A 142 7.61 3.81 2.90
N ASP A 143 7.77 4.42 4.06
CA ASP A 143 8.35 5.75 4.19
C ASP A 143 9.89 5.71 4.13
N ASP A 144 10.53 6.87 4.36
CA ASP A 144 12.00 7.00 4.35
C ASP A 144 12.71 6.13 5.41
N THR A 145 11.98 5.65 6.42
CA THR A 145 12.50 4.75 7.48
C THR A 145 12.23 3.28 7.17
N GLY A 146 11.43 2.98 6.15
CA GLY A 146 10.99 1.64 5.79
C GLY A 146 9.71 1.19 6.53
N GLU A 147 9.07 2.05 7.31
CA GLU A 147 7.79 1.75 7.95
C GLU A 147 6.67 1.84 6.90
N LEU A 148 5.77 0.87 6.86
CA LEU A 148 4.62 0.92 5.98
C LEU A 148 3.64 1.99 6.43
N LYS A 149 3.26 2.86 5.49
CA LYS A 149 2.32 3.96 5.70
C LYS A 149 1.27 3.98 4.58
N ILE A 150 0.11 4.52 4.90
CA ILE A 150 -0.90 4.94 3.94
C ILE A 150 -0.31 6.10 3.13
N THR A 151 0.06 5.82 1.89
CA THR A 151 0.67 6.78 0.96
C THR A 151 -0.40 7.49 0.12
N ALA A 152 -1.47 6.80 -0.24
CA ALA A 152 -2.58 7.39 -1.00
C ALA A 152 -3.93 6.80 -0.60
N PHE A 153 -4.98 7.61 -0.71
CA PHE A 153 -6.37 7.24 -0.56
C PHE A 153 -7.19 7.91 -1.68
N GLY A 154 -8.20 7.21 -2.20
CA GLY A 154 -9.17 7.83 -3.09
C GLY A 154 -10.55 7.20 -2.99
N GLY A 155 -11.56 7.95 -3.39
CA GLY A 155 -12.97 7.59 -3.31
C GLY A 155 -13.67 8.10 -2.04
N PRO A 156 -14.90 7.62 -1.76
CA PRO A 156 -15.59 6.54 -2.47
C PRO A 156 -16.00 6.92 -3.91
N PHE A 157 -15.85 5.99 -4.85
CA PHE A 157 -16.32 6.08 -6.24
C PHE A 157 -17.66 5.36 -6.45
#